data_AF-F5LBA5-F1
#
_entry.id   AF-F5LBA5-F1
#
_cell.length_a   1.000
_cell.length_b   1.000
_cell.length_c   1.000
_cell.angle_alpha   90.00
_cell.angle_beta   90.00
_cell.angle_gamma   90.00
#
_symmetry.space_group_name_H-M   'P 1'
#
loop_
_entity.id
_entity.type
_entity.pdbx_description
1 polymer ?
#
loop_
_entity_poly.entity_id
_entity_poly.type
_entity_poly.pdbx_seq_one_letter_code
_entity_poly.pdbx_strand_id
1 'polypeptide(L)'
;MTMMNIGIDTDQFIFLFSLLLITGVLAAKFSYKFGVPALILFIGLGMIVGSDGLGIIYFDNASLAQLFGILALIIILFEGGLQTKWDNIKQVAYPSLTLATLGVVLTAVFVGIA
;
A
#
# COMPACT_ATOMS: atom_id res chain seq x y z
N MET A 1 4.79 -18.06 -29.60
CA MET A 1 3.74 -18.67 -28.75
C MET A 1 4.34 -19.93 -28.14
N THR A 2 5.24 -19.74 -27.19
CA THR A 2 6.01 -20.83 -26.57
C THR A 2 5.79 -20.76 -25.07
N MET A 3 5.17 -21.83 -24.59
CA MET A 3 5.02 -22.30 -23.21
C MET A 3 5.98 -21.66 -22.20
N MET A 4 5.46 -20.77 -21.36
CA MET A 4 6.09 -20.40 -20.09
C MET A 4 5.65 -21.45 -19.07
N ASN A 5 6.33 -22.60 -19.08
CA ASN A 5 6.23 -23.60 -18.02
C ASN A 5 7.03 -23.09 -16.80
N ILE A 6 6.40 -22.19 -16.05
CA ILE A 6 6.69 -22.05 -14.63
C ILE A 6 5.88 -23.20 -14.01
N GLY A 7 6.50 -24.09 -13.24
CA GLY A 7 5.83 -25.24 -12.59
C GLY A 7 4.84 -24.86 -11.48
N ILE A 8 4.12 -23.76 -11.66
CA ILE A 8 3.03 -23.25 -10.83
C ILE A 8 1.86 -22.98 -11.78
N ASP A 9 0.80 -23.79 -11.65
CA ASP A 9 -0.41 -23.64 -12.45
C ASP A 9 -1.13 -22.32 -12.10
N THR A 10 -1.85 -21.73 -13.06
CA THR A 10 -2.65 -20.51 -12.86
C THR A 10 -3.56 -20.60 -11.63
N ASP A 11 -4.08 -21.79 -11.35
CA ASP A 11 -4.92 -22.09 -10.20
C ASP A 11 -4.21 -21.85 -8.87
N GLN A 12 -2.92 -22.20 -8.78
CA GLN A 12 -2.12 -21.99 -7.57
C GLN A 12 -1.84 -20.50 -7.34
N PHE A 13 -1.58 -19.74 -8.41
CA PHE A 13 -1.42 -18.28 -8.31
C PHE A 13 -2.71 -17.60 -7.85
N ILE A 14 -3.86 -17.96 -8.43
CA ILE A 14 -5.16 -17.43 -8.02
C ILE A 14 -5.45 -17.80 -6.57
N PHE A 15 -5.16 -19.04 -6.16
CA PHE A 15 -5.37 -19.49 -4.79
C PHE A 15 -4.52 -18.70 -3.80
N LEU A 16 -3.23 -18.54 -4.07
CA LEU A 16 -2.32 -17.79 -3.22
C LEU A 16 -2.73 -16.31 -3.11
N PHE A 17 -3.08 -15.69 -4.23
CA PHE A 17 -3.55 -14.30 -4.25
C PHE A 17 -4.87 -14.15 -3.46
N SER A 18 -5.81 -15.07 -3.63
CA SER A 18 -7.08 -15.07 -2.90
C SER A 18 -6.85 -15.24 -1.39
N LEU A 19 -5.94 -16.13 -0.98
CA LEU A 19 -5.58 -16.32 0.42
C LEU A 19 -4.95 -15.05 1.01
N LEU A 20 -4.05 -14.40 0.27
CA LEU A 20 -3.45 -13.11 0.65
C LEU A 20 -4.51 -12.02 0.82
N LEU A 21 -5.48 -11.92 -0.09
CA LEU A 21 -6.57 -10.94 0.04
C LEU A 21 -7.47 -11.23 1.23
N ILE A 22 -7.88 -12.49 1.44
CA ILE A 22 -8.73 -12.88 2.58
C ILE A 22 -8.02 -12.56 3.89
N THR A 23 -6.75 -12.98 4.02
CA THR A 23 -5.96 -12.70 5.23
C THR A 23 -5.75 -11.20 5.43
N GLY A 24 -5.56 -10.43 4.36
CA GLY A 24 -5.52 -8.97 4.41
C GLY A 24 -6.81 -8.33 4.92
N VAL A 25 -7.98 -8.75 4.42
CA VAL A 25 -9.28 -8.25 4.89
C VAL A 25 -9.54 -8.64 6.35
N LEU A 26 -9.18 -9.87 6.73
CA LEU A 26 -9.26 -10.31 8.13
C LEU A 26 -8.33 -9.50 9.03
N ALA A 27 -7.11 -9.21 8.58
CA ALA A 27 -6.16 -8.36 9.30
C ALA A 27 -6.71 -6.94 9.48
N ALA A 28 -7.29 -6.33 8.44
CA ALA A 28 -7.94 -5.01 8.56
C ALA A 28 -9.09 -5.02 9.58
N LYS A 29 -9.93 -6.06 9.56
CA LYS A 29 -11.03 -6.21 10.53
C LYS A 29 -10.51 -6.45 11.95
N PHE A 30 -9.43 -7.20 12.09
CA PHE A 30 -8.79 -7.50 13.37
C PHE A 30 -8.11 -6.26 13.97
N SER A 31 -7.45 -5.44 13.14
CA SER A 31 -6.87 -4.15 13.55
C SER A 31 -7.88 -3.28 14.29
N TYR A 32 -9.11 -3.19 13.77
CA TYR A 32 -10.19 -2.44 14.43
C TYR A 32 -10.54 -2.97 15.82
N LYS A 33 -10.46 -4.30 16.02
CA LYS A 33 -10.75 -4.95 17.31
C LYS A 33 -9.62 -4.79 18.32
N PHE A 34 -8.36 -4.81 17.88
CA PHE A 34 -7.17 -4.75 18.74
C PHE A 34 -6.63 -3.33 18.95
N GLY A 35 -7.19 -2.33 18.26
CA GLY A 35 -6.78 -0.92 18.39
C GLY A 35 -5.43 -0.59 17.76
N VAL A 36 -4.83 -1.53 17.02
CA VAL A 36 -3.53 -1.37 16.37
C VAL A 36 -3.74 -0.84 14.95
N PRO A 37 -2.92 0.09 14.42
CA PRO A 37 -3.03 0.55 13.03
C PRO A 37 -2.98 -0.61 12.02
N ALA A 38 -3.94 -0.66 11.10
CA ALA A 38 -4.04 -1.73 10.09
C ALA A 38 -2.77 -1.87 9.25
N LEU A 39 -2.07 -0.77 9.01
CA LEU A 39 -0.79 -0.74 8.30
C LEU A 39 0.25 -1.68 8.91
N ILE A 40 0.34 -1.75 10.24
CA ILE A 40 1.31 -2.62 10.93
C ILE A 40 1.02 -4.09 10.63
N LEU A 41 -0.26 -4.48 10.60
CA LEU A 41 -0.66 -5.84 10.28
C LEU A 41 -0.40 -6.18 8.80
N PHE A 42 -0.65 -5.25 7.88
CA PHE A 42 -0.35 -5.46 6.46
C PHE A 42 1.14 -5.60 6.18
N ILE A 43 1.97 -4.77 6.83
CA ILE A 43 3.44 -4.88 6.74
C ILE A 43 3.87 -6.25 7.28
N GLY A 44 3.41 -6.64 8.48
CA GLY A 44 3.74 -7.92 9.07
C GLY A 44 3.32 -9.11 8.20
N LEU A 45 2.11 -9.07 7.63
CA LEU A 45 1.60 -10.12 6.74
C LEU A 45 2.45 -10.22 5.47
N GLY A 46 2.80 -9.08 4.87
CA GLY A 46 3.69 -9.04 3.71
C GLY A 46 5.09 -9.59 4.01
N MET A 47 5.68 -9.22 5.16
CA MET A 47 6.97 -9.74 5.59
C MET A 47 6.93 -11.25 5.86
N ILE A 48 5.86 -11.76 6.50
CA ILE A 48 5.69 -13.20 6.78
C ILE A 48 5.60 -14.01 5.49
N VAL A 49 4.84 -13.54 4.49
CA VAL A 49 4.67 -14.27 3.23
C VAL A 49 5.87 -14.09 2.28
N GLY A 50 6.52 -12.93 2.34
CA GLY A 50 7.69 -12.61 1.53
C GLY A 50 8.96 -13.34 1.94
N SER A 51 10.06 -12.94 1.30
CA SER A 51 11.41 -13.49 1.52
C SER A 51 11.92 -13.35 2.95
N ASP A 52 11.47 -12.32 3.67
CA ASP A 52 11.93 -12.00 5.03
C ASP A 52 11.29 -12.89 6.11
N GLY A 53 10.27 -13.66 5.75
CA GLY A 53 9.52 -14.54 6.65
C GLY A 53 9.63 -16.01 6.26
N LEU A 54 8.55 -16.54 5.67
CA LEU A 54 8.45 -17.94 5.26
C LEU A 54 9.03 -18.21 3.87
N GLY A 55 9.40 -17.18 3.12
CA GLY A 55 9.96 -17.33 1.77
C GLY A 55 8.99 -17.91 0.74
N ILE A 56 7.68 -17.79 0.98
CA ILE A 56 6.64 -18.33 0.09
C ILE A 56 6.65 -17.58 -1.25
N ILE A 57 6.90 -16.27 -1.22
CA ILE A 57 7.03 -15.42 -2.40
C ILE A 57 8.41 -14.77 -2.38
N TYR A 58 9.27 -15.18 -3.31
CA TYR A 58 10.51 -14.47 -3.58
C TYR A 58 10.23 -13.28 -4.51
N PHE A 59 10.65 -12.08 -4.11
CA PHE A 59 10.38 -10.85 -4.84
C PHE A 59 11.61 -9.94 -4.85
N ASP A 60 12.15 -9.66 -6.04
CA ASP A 60 13.31 -8.79 -6.24
C ASP A 60 13.09 -7.72 -7.34
N ASN A 61 11.83 -7.56 -7.79
CA ASN A 61 11.52 -6.76 -8.96
C ASN A 61 10.98 -5.37 -8.57
N ALA A 62 11.88 -4.38 -8.52
CA ALA A 62 11.53 -3.00 -8.23
C ALA A 62 10.48 -2.41 -9.21
N SER A 63 10.53 -2.77 -10.49
CA SER A 63 9.59 -2.26 -11.50
C SER A 63 8.16 -2.76 -11.26
N LEU A 64 7.98 -4.03 -10.87
CA LEU A 64 6.68 -4.57 -10.49
C LEU A 64 6.16 -3.90 -9.21
N ALA A 65 7.01 -3.69 -8.20
CA ALA A 65 6.62 -3.00 -6.98
C ALA A 65 6.17 -1.56 -7.27
N GLN A 66 6.91 -0.85 -8.12
CA GLN A 66 6.55 0.49 -8.54
C GLN A 66 5.22 0.51 -9.29
N LEU A 67 4.96 -0.45 -10.18
CA LEU A 67 3.70 -0.54 -10.91
C LEU A 67 2.51 -0.71 -9.96
N PHE A 68 2.58 -1.68 -9.05
CA PHE A 68 1.52 -1.88 -8.06
C PHE A 68 1.39 -0.69 -7.09
N GLY A 69 2.52 -0.08 -6.71
CA GLY A 69 2.54 1.11 -5.85
C GLY A 69 1.87 2.32 -6.52
N ILE A 70 2.15 2.57 -7.79
CA ILE A 70 1.50 3.65 -8.55
C ILE A 70 0.00 3.38 -8.71
N LEU A 71 -0.39 2.15 -9.07
CA LEU A 71 -1.80 1.78 -9.18
C LEU A 71 -2.54 1.96 -7.85
N ALA A 72 -1.95 1.51 -6.74
CA ALA A 72 -2.50 1.70 -5.40
C ALA A 72 -2.58 3.19 -5.03
N LEU A 73 -1.53 3.96 -5.28
CA LEU A 73 -1.49 5.41 -4.99
C LEU A 73 -2.58 6.16 -5.76
N ILE A 74 -2.75 5.87 -7.05
CA ILE A 74 -3.80 6.48 -7.87
C ILE A 74 -5.18 6.21 -7.24
N ILE A 75 -5.48 4.95 -6.91
CA ILE A 75 -6.77 4.56 -6.33
C ILE A 75 -6.97 5.24 -4.96
N ILE A 76 -5.97 5.19 -4.07
CA ILE A 76 -6.06 5.75 -2.72
C ILE A 76 -6.25 7.27 -2.75
N LEU A 77 -5.45 7.99 -3.55
CA LEU A 77 -5.56 9.45 -3.68
C LEU A 77 -6.87 9.87 -4.34
N PHE A 78 -7.31 9.14 -5.36
CA PHE A 78 -8.56 9.43 -6.04
C PHE A 78 -9.76 9.23 -5.11
N GLU A 79 -9.82 8.10 -4.41
CA GLU A 79 -10.88 7.81 -3.43
C GLU A 79 -10.90 8.84 -2.29
N GLY A 80 -9.73 9.14 -1.72
CA GLY A 80 -9.61 10.17 -0.67
C GLY A 80 -10.02 11.57 -1.16
N GLY A 81 -9.66 11.92 -2.39
CA GLY A 81 -10.04 13.17 -3.02
C GLY A 81 -11.56 13.28 -3.24
N LEU A 82 -12.19 12.23 -3.77
CA LEU A 82 -13.63 12.19 -4.02
C LEU A 82 -14.47 12.27 -2.74
N GLN A 83 -14.00 11.64 -1.66
CA GLN A 83 -14.71 11.67 -0.37
C GLN A 83 -14.61 13.05 0.33
N THR A 84 -13.70 13.93 -0.09
CA THR A 84 -13.46 15.19 0.58
C THR A 84 -14.46 16.27 0.13
N LYS A 85 -15.30 16.74 1.06
CA LYS A 85 -16.30 17.79 0.79
C LYS A 85 -15.64 19.16 0.61
N TRP A 86 -15.92 19.80 -0.53
CA TRP A 86 -15.39 21.13 -0.85
C TRP A 86 -15.71 22.20 0.21
N ASP A 87 -16.89 22.13 0.82
CA ASP A 87 -17.31 23.07 1.86
C ASP A 87 -16.44 23.01 3.12
N ASN A 88 -15.87 21.85 3.43
CA ASN A 88 -14.94 21.68 4.56
C ASN A 88 -13.54 22.17 4.18
N ILE A 89 -13.07 21.85 2.97
CA ILE A 89 -11.72 22.25 2.52
C ILE A 89 -11.61 23.76 2.42
N LYS A 90 -12.61 24.45 1.85
CA LYS A 90 -12.51 25.90 1.57
C LYS A 90 -12.22 26.74 2.83
N GLN A 91 -12.70 26.29 4.00
CA GLN A 91 -12.49 26.96 5.29
C GLN A 91 -11.02 26.89 5.76
N VAL A 92 -10.29 25.86 5.33
CA VAL A 92 -8.90 25.58 5.74
C VAL A 92 -7.95 25.49 4.54
N ALA A 93 -8.35 26.03 3.38
CA ALA A 93 -7.61 25.87 2.13
C ALA A 93 -6.21 26.50 2.23
N TYR A 94 -6.11 27.69 2.79
CA TYR A 94 -4.83 28.40 2.95
C TYR A 94 -3.81 27.67 3.84
N PRO A 95 -4.13 27.28 5.09
CA PRO A 95 -3.21 26.51 5.91
C PRO A 95 -2.90 25.14 5.30
N SER A 96 -3.88 24.47 4.68
CA SER A 96 -3.67 23.17 4.01
C SER A 96 -2.69 23.27 2.84
N LEU A 97 -2.83 24.29 1.98
CA LEU A 97 -1.93 24.49 0.85
C LEU A 97 -0.50 24.78 1.31
N THR A 98 -0.38 25.60 2.35
CA THR A 98 0.92 25.97 2.94
C THR A 98 1.63 24.73 3.50
N LEU A 99 0.90 23.88 4.23
CA LEU A 99 1.45 22.65 4.81
C LEU A 99 1.84 21.64 3.72
N ALA A 100 1.01 21.49 2.69
CA ALA A 100 1.26 20.56 1.58
C ALA A 100 2.40 20.99 0.64
N THR A 101 2.75 22.28 0.61
CA THR A 101 3.83 22.82 -0.23
C THR A 101 5.06 23.12 0.60
N LEU A 102 5.07 24.23 1.34
CA LEU A 102 6.21 24.68 2.14
C LEU A 102 6.56 23.67 3.24
N GLY A 103 5.55 23.10 3.91
CA GLY A 103 5.78 22.09 4.95
C GLY A 103 6.55 20.88 4.41
N VAL A 104 6.13 20.34 3.26
CA VAL A 104 6.78 19.20 2.60
C VAL A 104 8.19 19.55 2.09
N VAL A 105 8.37 20.73 1.49
CA VAL A 105 9.71 21.16 1.04
C VAL A 105 10.67 21.25 2.22
N LEU A 106 10.24 21.86 3.33
CA LEU A 106 11.07 21.98 4.52
C LEU A 106 11.41 20.61 5.12
N THR A 107 10.43 19.72 5.31
CA THR A 107 10.70 18.38 5.87
C THR A 107 11.58 17.55 4.95
N ALA A 108 11.37 17.60 3.63
CA ALA A 108 12.21 16.90 2.66
C ALA A 108 13.66 17.40 2.67
N VAL A 109 13.87 18.73 2.75
CA VAL A 109 15.22 19.31 2.81
C VAL A 109 15.91 18.98 4.13
N PHE A 110 15.24 19.14 5.27
CA PHE A 110 15.85 18.86 6.57
C PHE A 110 16.19 17.38 6.74
N VAL A 111 15.27 16.47 6.40
CA VAL A 111 15.51 15.02 6.50
C VAL A 111 16.52 14.57 5.44
N GLY A 112 16.51 15.16 4.24
CA GLY A 112 17.43 14.79 3.17
C GLY A 112 18.88 15.25 3.38
N ILE A 113 19.12 16.26 4.24
CA ILE A 113 20.46 16.74 4.60
C ILE A 113 20.98 16.05 5.88
N ALA A 114 20.10 15.61 6.77
CA ALA A 114 20.45 14.91 8.01
C ALA A 114 21.01 13.52 7.75
#